data_AF-A0A4Z2J779-F1
#
_entry.id   AF-A0A4Z2J779-F1
#
_cell.length_a   1.000
_cell.length_b   1.000
_cell.length_c   1.000
_cell.angle_alpha   90.00
_cell.angle_beta   90.00
_cell.angle_gamma   90.00
#
_symmetry.space_group_name_H-M   'P 1'
#
loop_
_entity.id
_entity.type
_entity.pdbx_description
1 polymer ?
#
loop_
_entity_poly.entity_id
_entity_poly.type
_entity_poly.pdbx_seq_one_letter_code
_entity_poly.pdbx_strand_id
1 'polypeptide(L)'
;MSHQTGINATSELKEFLARARGGAIRIMKIVIRNEELVLDSYREPTHSWDRDYDQFLLPLLTPQEPCYILYRLDSQNAQGYEWIFIAWSPDQSPVCLECLIYMLLKR
;
A
#
# COMPACT_ATOMS: atom_id res chain seq x y z
N MET A 1 14.81 22.13 -5.15
CA MET A 1 15.90 21.12 -5.25
C MET A 1 15.62 20.06 -4.20
N SER A 2 14.68 19.17 -4.49
CA SER A 2 14.15 18.19 -3.54
C SER A 2 15.14 17.04 -3.39
N HIS A 3 15.55 16.76 -2.15
CA HIS A 3 16.24 15.52 -1.82
C HIS A 3 15.26 14.37 -2.05
N GLN A 4 15.38 13.69 -3.19
CA GLN A 4 14.77 12.39 -3.39
C GLN A 4 15.47 11.44 -2.40
N THR A 5 14.80 11.09 -1.30
CA THR A 5 15.19 9.91 -0.54
C THR A 5 15.24 8.76 -1.54
N GLY A 6 16.38 8.05 -1.64
CA GLY A 6 16.66 7.02 -2.65
C GLY A 6 15.81 5.76 -2.53
N ILE A 7 14.63 5.86 -1.91
CA ILE A 7 13.74 4.75 -1.62
C ILE A 7 13.05 4.35 -2.91
N ASN A 8 13.44 3.17 -3.39
CA ASN A 8 12.92 2.58 -4.59
C ASN A 8 12.02 1.40 -4.24
N ALA A 9 11.06 1.12 -5.11
CA ALA A 9 10.35 -0.14 -5.09
C ALA A 9 11.28 -1.26 -5.60
N THR A 10 11.30 -2.35 -4.84
CA THR A 10 11.93 -3.61 -5.25
C THR A 10 11.36 -4.09 -6.59
N SER A 11 12.17 -4.84 -7.34
CA SER A 11 11.75 -5.39 -8.64
C SER A 11 10.52 -6.29 -8.49
N GLU A 12 10.49 -7.06 -7.41
CA GLU A 12 9.39 -7.94 -7.01
C GLU A 12 8.09 -7.17 -6.80
N LEU A 13 8.16 -6.02 -6.11
CA LEU A 13 6.99 -5.16 -5.91
C LEU A 13 6.50 -4.57 -7.24
N LYS A 14 7.41 -4.13 -8.12
CA LYS A 14 7.03 -3.60 -9.45
C LYS A 14 6.34 -4.66 -10.31
N GLU A 15 6.87 -5.87 -10.33
CA GLU A 15 6.26 -7.01 -11.03
C GLU A 15 4.91 -7.38 -10.42
N PHE A 16 4.79 -7.34 -9.09
CA PHE A 16 3.53 -7.59 -8.41
C PHE A 16 2.47 -6.52 -8.75
N LEU A 17 2.82 -5.24 -8.73
CA LEU A 17 1.92 -4.15 -9.14
C LEU A 17 1.48 -4.30 -10.60
N ALA A 18 2.40 -4.70 -11.49
CA ALA A 18 2.07 -4.96 -12.88
C ALA A 18 1.02 -6.07 -13.03
N ARG A 19 1.13 -7.16 -12.24
CA ARG A 19 0.16 -8.27 -12.20
C ARG A 19 -1.16 -7.87 -11.55
N ALA A 20 -1.12 -7.08 -10.48
CA ALA A 20 -2.31 -6.67 -9.73
C ALA A 20 -3.31 -5.88 -10.60
N ARG A 21 -2.83 -5.16 -11.63
CA ARG A 21 -3.68 -4.51 -12.64
C ARG A 21 -4.64 -5.47 -13.35
N GLY A 22 -4.32 -6.77 -13.41
CA GLY A 22 -5.20 -7.81 -13.95
C GLY A 22 -6.43 -8.12 -13.09
N GLY A 23 -6.55 -7.53 -11.90
CA GLY A 23 -7.72 -7.69 -11.04
C GLY A 23 -7.74 -8.97 -10.20
N ALA A 24 -6.63 -9.68 -10.09
CA ALA A 24 -6.53 -10.82 -9.18
C ALA A 24 -6.39 -10.40 -7.71
N ILE A 25 -6.02 -9.14 -7.44
CA ILE A 25 -5.65 -8.68 -6.10
C ILE A 25 -6.68 -7.68 -5.58
N ARG A 26 -7.21 -7.93 -4.37
CA ARG A 26 -8.14 -7.03 -3.66
C ARG A 26 -7.41 -6.00 -2.83
N ILE A 27 -6.40 -6.41 -2.09
CA ILE A 27 -5.65 -5.56 -1.18
C ILE A 27 -4.19 -5.97 -1.20
N MET A 28 -3.29 -5.00 -1.05
CA MET A 28 -1.88 -5.26 -0.78
C MET A 28 -1.35 -4.25 0.22
N LYS A 29 -0.52 -4.73 1.15
CA LYS A 29 0.23 -3.93 2.11
C LYS A 29 1.67 -3.81 1.62
N ILE A 30 2.15 -2.58 1.57
CA ILE A 30 3.51 -2.21 1.20
C ILE A 30 4.13 -1.55 2.43
N VAL A 31 5.31 -2.01 2.81
CA VAL A 31 6.06 -1.48 3.95
C VAL A 31 7.40 -0.96 3.47
N ILE A 32 8.01 -0.09 4.29
CA ILE A 32 9.38 0.36 4.05
C ILE A 32 10.30 -0.51 4.90
N ARG A 33 11.17 -1.29 4.27
CA ARG A 33 12.20 -2.09 4.94
C ARG A 33 13.53 -1.80 4.30
N ASN A 34 14.56 -1.53 5.11
CA ASN A 34 15.91 -1.21 4.64
C ASN A 34 15.93 -0.10 3.56
N GLU A 35 15.12 0.95 3.75
CA GLU A 35 14.98 2.06 2.79
C GLU A 35 14.45 1.65 1.39
N GLU A 36 13.74 0.53 1.29
CA GLU A 36 13.07 0.09 0.06
C GLU A 36 11.59 -0.17 0.29
N LEU A 37 10.77 0.06 -0.75
CA LEU A 37 9.37 -0.35 -0.74
C LEU A 37 9.28 -1.83 -1.10
N VAL A 38 8.72 -2.61 -0.18
CA VAL A 38 8.55 -4.05 -0.31
C VAL A 38 7.09 -4.45 -0.11
N LEU A 39 6.65 -5.47 -0.83
CA LEU A 39 5.37 -6.10 -0.61
C LEU A 39 5.41 -6.88 0.71
N ASP A 40 4.53 -6.56 1.65
CA ASP A 40 4.42 -7.26 2.93
C ASP A 40 3.41 -8.41 2.85
N SER A 41 2.20 -8.10 2.38
CA SER A 41 1.11 -9.07 2.26
C SER A 41 0.09 -8.62 1.21
N TYR A 42 -0.70 -9.58 0.70
CA TYR A 42 -1.79 -9.31 -0.22
C TYR A 42 -2.92 -10.32 -0.04
N ARG A 43 -4.12 -9.99 -0.55
CA ARG A 43 -5.24 -10.93 -0.64
C ARG A 43 -5.98 -10.80 -1.97
N GLU A 44 -6.55 -11.91 -2.41
CA GLU A 44 -7.46 -11.99 -3.56
C GLU A 44 -8.90 -11.59 -3.15
N PRO A 45 -9.72 -11.09 -4.08
CA PRO A 45 -11.10 -10.73 -3.79
C PRO A 45 -11.92 -11.97 -3.43
N THR A 46 -12.70 -11.88 -2.36
CA THR A 46 -13.58 -12.97 -1.92
C THR A 46 -15.04 -12.59 -2.12
N HIS A 47 -15.40 -11.35 -1.80
CA HIS A 47 -16.73 -10.78 -1.96
C HIS A 47 -16.66 -9.43 -2.70
N SER A 48 -17.75 -8.68 -2.65
CA SER A 48 -17.78 -7.29 -3.10
C SER A 48 -16.82 -6.43 -2.27
N TRP A 49 -16.33 -5.36 -2.87
CA TRP A 49 -15.29 -4.49 -2.28
C TRP A 49 -15.70 -3.93 -0.91
N ASP A 50 -16.98 -3.70 -0.66
CA ASP A 50 -17.49 -3.17 0.62
C ASP A 50 -17.44 -4.23 1.73
N ARG A 51 -17.74 -5.50 1.39
CA ARG A 51 -17.73 -6.62 2.34
C ARG A 51 -16.32 -7.07 2.70
N ASP A 52 -15.42 -7.03 1.72
CA ASP A 52 -14.02 -7.37 1.91
C ASP A 52 -13.25 -6.30 2.71
N TYR A 53 -13.75 -5.04 2.75
CA TYR A 53 -12.99 -3.88 3.21
C TYR A 53 -12.48 -4.02 4.64
N ASP A 54 -13.38 -4.06 5.63
CA ASP A 54 -13.01 -4.09 7.05
C ASP A 54 -12.27 -5.38 7.41
N GLN A 55 -12.73 -6.51 6.86
CA GLN A 55 -12.16 -7.83 7.15
C GLN A 55 -10.71 -7.96 6.70
N PHE A 56 -10.34 -7.27 5.61
CA PHE A 56 -9.00 -7.32 5.06
C PHE A 56 -8.13 -6.16 5.53
N LEU A 57 -8.70 -4.97 5.68
CA LEU A 57 -7.96 -3.77 6.06
C LEU A 57 -7.56 -3.80 7.53
N LEU A 58 -8.50 -4.04 8.45
CA LEU A 58 -8.25 -3.89 9.89
C LEU A 58 -7.11 -4.78 10.41
N PRO A 59 -6.96 -6.06 9.99
CA PRO A 59 -5.84 -6.89 10.44
C PRO A 59 -4.46 -6.44 9.92
N LEU A 60 -4.40 -5.61 8.88
CA LEU A 60 -3.15 -5.10 8.30
C LEU A 60 -2.65 -3.83 8.99
N LEU A 61 -3.52 -3.11 9.68
CA LEU A 61 -3.20 -1.87 10.38
C LEU A 61 -2.57 -2.20 11.74
N THR A 62 -1.25 -2.22 11.79
CA THR A 62 -0.51 -2.40 13.04
C THR A 62 -0.23 -1.04 13.70
N PRO A 63 -0.28 -0.93 15.03
CA PRO A 63 -0.08 0.34 15.74
C PRO A 63 1.39 0.82 15.78
N GLN A 64 2.34 0.00 15.31
CA GLN A 64 3.79 0.25 15.48
C GLN A 64 4.56 0.35 14.15
N GLU A 65 3.98 -0.07 13.03
CA GLU A 65 4.64 -0.08 11.73
C GLU A 65 3.79 0.71 10.73
N PRO A 66 4.32 1.81 10.19
CA PRO A 66 3.58 2.56 9.20
C PRO A 66 3.69 1.86 7.84
N CYS A 67 2.64 1.93 7.04
CA CYS A 67 2.54 1.19 5.79
C CYS A 67 1.67 1.91 4.76
N TYR A 68 1.81 1.51 3.52
CA TYR A 68 0.92 1.88 2.44
C TYR A 68 0.02 0.70 2.10
N ILE A 69 -1.25 0.97 1.86
CA ILE A 69 -2.22 -0.03 1.47
C ILE A 69 -2.85 0.42 0.16
N LEU A 70 -2.83 -0.48 -0.82
CA LEU A 70 -3.59 -0.32 -2.06
C LEU A 70 -4.77 -1.28 -2.00
N TYR A 71 -5.97 -0.72 -2.06
CA TYR A 71 -7.23 -1.46 -2.00
C TYR A 71 -8.01 -1.28 -3.30
N ARG A 72 -8.37 -2.37 -3.95
CA ARG A 72 -9.06 -2.37 -5.24
C ARG A 72 -10.57 -2.29 -5.05
N LEU A 73 -11.20 -1.36 -5.76
CA LEU A 73 -12.65 -1.29 -5.90
C LEU A 73 -13.14 -2.26 -6.98
N ASP A 74 -14.45 -2.54 -6.97
CA ASP A 74 -15.07 -3.32 -8.06
C ASP A 74 -15.39 -2.43 -9.27
N SER A 75 -15.35 -1.11 -9.10
CA SER A 75 -15.48 -0.14 -10.18
C SER A 75 -14.23 -0.12 -11.07
N GLN A 76 -14.44 0.20 -12.34
CA GLN A 76 -13.40 0.32 -13.35
C GLN A 76 -13.56 1.65 -14.10
N ASN A 77 -12.43 2.23 -14.49
CA ASN A 77 -12.36 3.38 -15.38
C ASN A 77 -11.62 3.00 -16.68
N ALA A 78 -11.36 3.98 -17.56
CA ALA A 78 -10.67 3.76 -18.83
C ALA A 78 -9.25 3.16 -18.71
N GLN A 79 -8.66 3.15 -17.50
CA GLN A 79 -7.33 2.63 -17.19
C GLN A 79 -7.37 1.29 -16.42
N GLY A 80 -8.55 0.73 -16.16
CA GLY A 80 -8.76 -0.53 -15.46
C GLY A 80 -9.45 -0.35 -14.11
N TYR A 81 -9.20 -1.27 -13.17
CA TYR A 81 -9.78 -1.20 -11.82
C TYR A 81 -9.36 0.06 -11.07
N GLU A 82 -10.30 0.62 -10.32
CA GLU A 82 -10.02 1.75 -9.43
C GLU A 82 -9.40 1.27 -8.12
N TRP A 83 -8.53 2.11 -7.56
CA TRP A 83 -7.77 1.79 -6.34
C TRP A 83 -7.89 2.93 -5.33
N ILE A 84 -8.13 2.56 -4.09
CA ILE A 84 -7.95 3.41 -2.92
C ILE A 84 -6.52 3.24 -2.45
N PHE A 85 -5.81 4.35 -2.32
CA PHE A 85 -4.50 4.39 -1.69
C PHE A 85 -4.64 4.95 -0.28
N ILE A 86 -4.23 4.14 0.70
CA ILE A 86 -4.28 4.48 2.12
C ILE A 86 -2.84 4.52 2.61
N ALA A 87 -2.44 5.64 3.20
CA ALA A 87 -1.20 5.69 3.95
C ALA A 87 -1.53 5.66 5.45
N TRP A 88 -1.07 4.60 6.10
CA TRP A 88 -1.23 4.40 7.53
C TRP A 88 0.07 4.77 8.24
N SER A 89 -0.01 5.74 9.14
CA SER A 89 1.12 6.18 9.95
C SER A 89 0.65 6.39 11.39
N PRO A 90 0.85 5.41 12.30
CA PRO A 90 0.44 5.55 13.69
C PRO A 90 1.42 6.44 14.48
N ASP A 91 0.88 7.22 15.43
CA ASP A 91 1.64 8.16 16.29
C ASP A 91 2.72 7.49 17.15
N GLN A 92 2.64 6.17 17.34
CA GLN A 92 3.63 5.38 18.10
C GLN A 92 4.71 4.76 17.22
N SER A 93 4.75 5.08 15.92
CA SER A 93 5.83 4.62 15.05
C SER A 93 7.15 5.33 15.40
N PRO A 94 8.32 4.67 15.21
CA PRO A 94 9.60 5.33 15.43
C PRO A 94 9.68 6.60 14.56
N VAL A 95 10.01 7.74 15.17
CA VAL A 95 10.00 9.09 14.56
C VAL A 95 10.62 9.12 13.15
N CYS A 96 11.63 8.28 12.87
CA CYS A 96 12.26 8.19 11.55
C CYS A 96 11.35 7.64 10.43
N LEU A 97 10.51 6.64 10.71
CA LEU A 97 9.63 6.01 9.72
C LEU A 97 8.39 6.87 9.45
N GLU A 98 7.88 7.55 10.47
CA GLU A 98 6.79 8.51 10.37
C GLU A 98 7.16 9.69 9.48
N CYS A 99 8.30 10.33 9.75
CA CYS A 99 8.80 11.45 8.95
C CYS A 99 8.91 11.09 7.45
N LEU A 100 9.29 9.85 7.15
CA LEU A 100 9.50 9.38 5.79
C LEU A 100 8.20 9.24 4.99
N ILE A 101 7.12 8.77 5.62
CA ILE A 101 5.82 8.64 4.97
C ILE A 101 5.18 10.01 4.73
N TYR A 102 5.27 10.92 5.70
CA TYR A 102 4.85 12.32 5.48
C TYR A 102 5.66 13.01 4.38
N MET A 103 6.97 12.75 4.27
CA MET A 103 7.80 13.29 3.20
C MET A 103 7.45 12.74 1.81
N LEU A 104 6.98 11.49 1.72
CA LEU A 104 6.57 10.89 0.45
C LEU A 104 5.16 11.31 0.02
N LEU A 105 4.26 11.62 0.96
CA LEU A 105 2.88 12.06 0.69
C LEU A 105 2.73 13.56 0.42
N LYS A 106 3.63 14.42 0.92
CA LYS A 106 3.58 15.89 0.70
C LYS A 106 4.14 16.35 -0.66
N ARG A 107 4.07 15.51 -1.70
CA ARG A 107 4.40 15.92 -3.07
C ARG A 107 3.21 16.54 -3.78
#